data_AF-A0A8W8L8P3-F1
#
_entry.id   AF-A0A8W8L8P3-F1
#
_cell.length_a   1.000
_cell.length_b   1.000
_cell.length_c   1.000
_cell.angle_alpha   90.00
_cell.angle_beta   90.00
_cell.angle_gamma   90.00
#
_symmetry.space_group_name_H-M   'P 1'
#
loop_
_entity.id
_entity.type
_entity.pdbx_description
1 polymer ?
#
loop_
_entity_poly.entity_id
_entity_poly.type
_entity_poly.pdbx_seq_one_letter_code
_entity_poly.pdbx_strand_id
1 'polypeptide(L)'
;MSSENTNVSKPLYRDINADDDDPEVMELESYCVNCEQNGKTRLFLTKIPFFKEVVVSSFTCDNCGLHNTGLQPGGKIQEKGVKYVCKINDAKDLNRQIVQTDNATVLIPKLEFEVPPNKGTLTTVEGVIQAAIDGLSHDQPVRKIQNPEVATQIDTFIEKLNALKELKEPFEIILDDPSGNSFMENPYPLHI
;
A
#
# COMPACT_ATOMS: atom_id res chain seq x y z
N MET A 1 32.83 -41.24 -13.14
CA MET A 1 32.50 -40.35 -12.02
C MET A 1 31.51 -39.34 -12.57
N SER A 2 30.23 -39.65 -12.41
CA SER A 2 29.12 -38.88 -12.97
C SER A 2 28.90 -37.67 -12.10
N SER A 3 29.14 -36.48 -12.65
CA SER A 3 28.83 -35.21 -12.01
C SER A 3 27.32 -35.07 -11.87
N GLU A 4 26.83 -35.16 -10.63
CA GLU A 4 25.45 -34.89 -10.26
C GLU A 4 25.10 -33.43 -10.59
N ASN A 5 24.13 -33.27 -11.48
CA ASN A 5 23.58 -31.99 -11.86
C ASN A 5 22.52 -31.62 -10.81
N THR A 6 22.93 -30.96 -9.73
CA THR A 6 22.00 -30.44 -8.72
C THR A 6 21.25 -29.24 -9.30
N ASN A 7 20.17 -29.52 -10.04
CA ASN A 7 19.18 -28.52 -10.42
C ASN A 7 18.38 -28.15 -9.17
N VAL A 8 18.93 -27.23 -8.37
CA VAL A 8 18.25 -26.69 -7.19
C VAL A 8 17.13 -25.80 -7.71
N SER A 9 15.89 -26.31 -7.73
CA SER A 9 14.72 -25.50 -8.08
C SER A 9 14.60 -24.35 -7.10
N LYS A 10 14.81 -23.12 -7.58
CA LYS A 10 14.63 -21.91 -6.77
C LYS A 10 13.14 -21.80 -6.34
N PRO A 11 12.85 -21.39 -5.10
CA PRO A 11 11.47 -21.21 -4.65
C PRO A 11 10.80 -20.03 -5.37
N LEU A 12 9.50 -20.17 -5.67
CA LEU A 12 8.72 -19.18 -6.41
C LEU A 12 8.54 -17.85 -5.65
N TYR A 13 8.45 -17.92 -4.32
CA TYR A 13 8.44 -16.74 -3.43
C TYR A 13 9.79 -16.65 -2.72
N ARG A 14 10.42 -15.47 -2.76
CA ARG A 14 11.77 -15.24 -2.20
C ARG A 14 11.75 -14.07 -1.23
N ASP A 15 12.61 -14.13 -0.21
CA ASP A 15 12.77 -13.02 0.74
C ASP A 15 13.41 -11.81 0.05
N ILE A 16 13.00 -10.60 0.43
CA ILE A 16 13.60 -9.36 -0.09
C ILE A 16 14.99 -9.21 0.55
N ASN A 17 16.06 -9.41 -0.22
CA ASN A 17 17.43 -9.19 0.22
C ASN A 17 18.07 -8.05 -0.59
N ALA A 18 18.58 -7.03 0.10
CA ALA A 18 19.22 -5.88 -0.53
C ALA A 18 20.54 -6.22 -1.25
N ASP A 19 21.14 -7.36 -0.90
CA ASP A 19 22.38 -7.89 -1.50
C ASP A 19 22.11 -8.90 -2.63
N ASP A 20 20.84 -9.05 -3.06
CA ASP A 20 20.48 -9.90 -4.21
C ASP A 20 20.61 -9.10 -5.52
N ASP A 21 21.66 -9.37 -6.28
CA ASP A 21 21.96 -8.68 -7.54
C ASP A 21 20.99 -9.03 -8.69
N ASP A 22 20.15 -10.07 -8.53
CA ASP A 22 19.19 -10.50 -9.56
C ASP A 22 17.86 -10.95 -8.92
N PRO A 23 17.02 -10.01 -8.46
CA PRO A 23 15.64 -10.34 -8.13
C PRO A 23 14.98 -10.85 -9.42
N GLU A 24 14.72 -12.15 -9.50
CA GLU A 24 14.04 -12.79 -10.63
C GLU A 24 12.61 -12.22 -10.77
N VAL A 25 12.50 -11.07 -11.44
CA VAL A 25 11.24 -10.40 -11.77
C VAL A 25 10.72 -11.01 -13.07
N MET A 26 9.49 -11.51 -13.04
CA MET A 26 8.83 -11.99 -14.24
C MET A 26 8.27 -10.81 -15.04
N GLU A 27 8.75 -10.58 -16.25
CA GLU A 27 8.22 -9.56 -17.16
C GLU A 27 7.31 -10.22 -18.22
N LEU A 28 6.11 -9.65 -18.41
CA LEU A 28 5.14 -10.11 -19.40
C LEU A 28 4.46 -8.93 -20.11
N GLU A 29 4.09 -9.09 -21.37
CA GLU A 29 3.30 -8.08 -22.10
C GLU A 29 1.85 -8.06 -21.61
N SER A 30 1.29 -6.87 -21.43
CA SER A 30 -0.07 -6.67 -20.91
C SER A 30 -0.80 -5.58 -21.65
N TYR A 31 -2.11 -5.73 -21.77
CA TYR A 31 -2.99 -4.73 -22.40
C TYR A 31 -3.08 -3.45 -21.56
N CYS A 32 -2.85 -2.29 -22.18
CA CYS A 32 -3.03 -0.98 -21.55
C CYS A 32 -4.48 -0.54 -21.63
N VAL A 33 -5.13 -0.40 -20.47
CA VAL A 33 -6.54 0.04 -20.40
C VAL A 33 -6.77 1.52 -20.76
N ASN A 34 -5.70 2.31 -20.90
CA ASN A 34 -5.81 3.75 -21.22
C ASN A 34 -5.66 4.05 -22.72
N CYS A 35 -4.74 3.38 -23.41
CA CYS A 35 -4.45 3.65 -24.82
C CYS A 35 -4.61 2.43 -25.74
N GLU A 36 -5.05 1.30 -25.18
CA GLU A 36 -5.36 0.06 -25.90
C GLU A 36 -4.17 -0.60 -26.60
N GLN A 37 -2.96 -0.12 -26.36
CA GLN A 37 -1.70 -0.74 -26.80
C GLN A 37 -1.14 -1.68 -25.74
N ASN A 38 -0.13 -2.47 -26.07
CA ASN A 38 0.57 -3.28 -25.08
C ASN A 38 1.57 -2.43 -24.27
N GLY A 39 1.54 -2.61 -22.95
CA GLY A 39 2.60 -2.24 -22.02
C GLY A 39 3.27 -3.47 -21.44
N LYS A 40 4.05 -3.27 -20.37
CA LYS A 40 4.80 -4.32 -19.67
C LYS A 40 4.35 -4.42 -18.24
N THR A 41 4.05 -5.62 -17.78
CA THR A 41 3.83 -5.94 -16.37
C THR A 41 5.02 -6.71 -15.83
N ARG A 42 5.58 -6.20 -14.73
CA ARG A 42 6.61 -6.85 -13.93
C ARG A 42 5.97 -7.44 -12.68
N LEU A 43 6.19 -8.72 -12.44
CA LEU A 43 5.72 -9.44 -11.26
C LEU A 43 6.93 -9.78 -10.39
N PHE A 44 6.86 -9.37 -9.13
CA PHE A 44 7.82 -9.69 -8.10
C PHE A 44 7.12 -10.48 -7.00
N LEU A 45 7.43 -11.79 -6.92
CA LEU A 45 6.84 -12.71 -5.96
C LEU A 45 7.76 -12.78 -4.76
N THR A 46 7.30 -12.23 -3.63
CA THR A 46 8.15 -12.06 -2.46
C THR A 46 7.42 -12.37 -1.17
N LYS A 47 8.18 -12.51 -0.08
CA LYS A 47 7.66 -12.66 1.27
C LYS A 47 8.01 -11.44 2.09
N ILE A 48 6.99 -10.80 2.66
CA ILE A 48 7.20 -9.69 3.60
C ILE A 48 7.46 -10.30 4.99
N PRO A 49 8.57 -9.95 5.67
CA PRO A 49 8.83 -10.41 7.03
C PRO A 49 7.64 -10.18 7.96
N PHE A 50 7.34 -11.15 8.82
CA PHE A 50 6.21 -11.14 9.78
C PHE A 50 4.81 -11.06 9.17
N PHE A 51 4.68 -11.04 7.84
CA PHE A 51 3.42 -11.05 7.14
C PHE A 51 3.25 -12.37 6.36
N LYS A 52 3.26 -12.35 5.03
CA LYS A 52 2.97 -13.50 4.16
C LYS A 52 3.62 -13.33 2.79
N GLU A 53 3.45 -14.33 1.95
CA GLU A 53 3.75 -14.30 0.52
C GLU A 53 2.82 -13.31 -0.20
N VAL A 54 3.41 -12.44 -1.01
CA VAL A 54 2.74 -11.40 -1.79
C VAL A 54 3.25 -11.41 -3.22
N VAL A 55 2.39 -10.98 -4.13
CA VAL A 55 2.71 -10.70 -5.53
C VAL A 55 2.64 -9.19 -5.71
N VAL A 56 3.78 -8.56 -5.95
CA VAL A 56 3.86 -7.15 -6.33
C VAL A 56 3.84 -7.10 -7.85
N SER A 57 2.88 -6.41 -8.41
CA SER A 57 2.72 -6.19 -9.85
C SER A 57 2.98 -4.72 -10.17
N SER A 58 3.77 -4.46 -11.20
CA SER A 58 4.06 -3.11 -11.68
C SER A 58 3.90 -3.06 -13.19
N PHE A 59 2.88 -2.34 -13.65
CA PHE A 59 2.58 -2.11 -15.05
C PHE A 59 3.11 -0.76 -15.49
N THR A 60 3.76 -0.71 -16.65
CA THR A 60 4.18 0.52 -17.32
C THR A 60 3.87 0.45 -18.82
N CYS A 61 3.25 1.50 -19.35
CA CYS A 61 3.00 1.65 -20.79
C CYS A 61 3.89 2.74 -21.38
N ASP A 62 4.84 2.35 -22.23
CA ASP A 62 5.77 3.28 -22.88
C ASP A 62 5.08 4.22 -23.88
N ASN A 63 3.88 3.87 -24.35
CA ASN A 63 3.16 4.65 -25.37
C ASN A 63 2.36 5.83 -24.80
N CYS A 64 1.76 5.67 -23.61
CA CYS A 64 0.94 6.72 -22.99
C CYS A 64 1.42 7.16 -21.59
N GLY A 65 2.45 6.51 -21.05
CA GLY A 65 2.99 6.80 -19.73
C GLY A 65 2.16 6.28 -18.56
N LEU A 66 1.08 5.51 -18.81
CA LEU A 66 0.32 4.90 -17.72
C LEU A 66 1.22 3.98 -16.90
N HIS A 67 1.28 4.24 -15.60
CA HIS A 67 1.95 3.39 -14.63
C HIS A 67 0.97 2.98 -13.53
N ASN A 68 1.01 1.71 -13.12
CA ASN A 68 0.14 1.19 -12.07
C ASN A 68 0.88 0.10 -11.29
N THR A 69 0.89 0.22 -9.96
CA THR A 69 1.45 -0.79 -9.08
C THR A 69 0.36 -1.36 -8.18
N GLY A 70 0.40 -2.65 -7.91
CA GLY A 70 -0.56 -3.33 -7.04
C GLY A 70 0.09 -4.45 -6.26
N LEU A 71 -0.36 -4.64 -5.03
CA LEU A 71 0.02 -5.73 -4.15
C LEU A 71 -1.16 -6.70 -4.02
N GLN A 72 -0.90 -7.98 -4.25
CA GLN A 72 -1.88 -9.05 -4.11
C GLN A 72 -1.36 -10.11 -3.11
N PRO A 73 -2.21 -10.64 -2.23
CA PRO A 73 -1.82 -11.77 -1.38
C PRO A 73 -1.56 -13.01 -2.25
N GLY A 74 -0.44 -13.70 -2.02
CA GLY A 74 -0.12 -14.97 -2.70
C GLY A 74 -0.88 -16.18 -2.13
N GLY A 75 -1.42 -16.04 -0.91
CA GLY A 75 -2.15 -17.08 -0.20
C GLY A 75 -3.67 -16.99 -0.31
N LYS A 76 -4.37 -17.97 0.27
CA LYS A 76 -5.84 -17.97 0.36
C LYS A 76 -6.34 -16.89 1.34
N ILE A 77 -7.60 -16.50 1.17
CA ILE A 77 -8.36 -15.75 2.19
C ILE A 77 -8.30 -16.51 3.52
N GLN A 78 -8.13 -15.77 4.62
CA GLN A 78 -8.02 -16.38 5.95
C GLN A 78 -9.37 -16.81 6.51
N GLU A 79 -9.35 -17.68 7.51
CA GLU A 79 -10.57 -18.07 8.23
C GLU A 79 -11.21 -16.91 9.01
N LYS A 80 -10.42 -15.88 9.35
CA LYS A 80 -10.85 -14.71 10.12
C LYS A 80 -10.30 -13.44 9.50
N GLY A 81 -11.13 -12.40 9.50
CA GLY A 81 -10.70 -11.04 9.25
C GLY A 81 -9.77 -10.53 10.35
N VAL A 82 -9.09 -9.42 10.06
CA VAL A 82 -8.15 -8.78 10.97
C VAL A 82 -8.49 -7.31 11.13
N LYS A 83 -8.42 -6.81 12.36
CA LYS A 83 -8.61 -5.41 12.69
C LYS A 83 -7.44 -4.93 13.54
N TYR A 84 -6.61 -4.06 12.98
CA TYR A 84 -5.54 -3.40 13.72
C TYR A 84 -6.04 -2.05 14.21
N VAL A 85 -5.84 -1.77 15.49
CA VAL A 85 -6.11 -0.46 16.10
C VAL A 85 -4.78 0.05 16.65
N CYS A 86 -4.24 1.11 16.04
CA CYS A 86 -2.95 1.64 16.40
C CYS A 86 -3.07 3.09 16.87
N LYS A 87 -2.51 3.36 18.05
CA LYS A 87 -2.33 4.72 18.56
C LYS A 87 -1.01 5.27 18.03
N ILE A 88 -1.07 6.41 17.36
CA ILE A 88 0.07 7.12 16.80
C ILE A 88 0.45 8.22 17.77
N ASN A 89 1.62 8.10 18.40
CA ASN A 89 2.10 9.05 19.41
C ASN A 89 3.41 9.72 19.00
N ASP A 90 4.26 9.03 18.23
CA ASP A 90 5.57 9.54 17.84
C ASP A 90 5.84 9.38 16.32
N ALA A 91 6.97 9.94 15.88
CA ALA A 91 7.36 9.88 14.47
C ALA A 91 7.73 8.46 14.01
N LYS A 92 8.05 7.53 14.92
CA LYS A 92 8.28 6.13 14.55
C LYS A 92 6.96 5.44 14.22
N ASP A 93 5.90 5.79 14.94
CA ASP A 93 4.56 5.29 14.66
C ASP A 93 4.08 5.69 13.24
N LEU A 94 4.44 6.89 12.78
CA LEU A 94 4.16 7.33 11.40
C LEU A 94 4.87 6.51 10.32
N ASN A 95 6.03 5.94 10.67
CA ASN A 95 6.87 5.16 9.76
C ASN A 95 6.50 3.66 9.74
N ARG A 96 5.53 3.23 10.55
CA ARG A 96 5.05 1.83 10.55
C ARG A 96 4.60 1.43 9.17
N GLN A 97 5.13 0.31 8.68
CA GLN A 97 4.70 -0.26 7.41
C GLN A 97 3.26 -0.79 7.49
N ILE A 98 2.49 -0.51 6.45
CA ILE A 98 1.13 -0.99 6.25
C ILE A 98 1.10 -1.77 4.94
N VAL A 99 0.69 -3.02 5.02
CA VAL A 99 0.21 -3.80 3.87
C VAL A 99 -1.30 -3.69 3.88
N GLN A 100 -1.85 -2.86 2.98
CA GLN A 100 -3.29 -2.74 2.78
C GLN A 100 -3.68 -3.62 1.60
N THR A 101 -4.65 -4.51 1.79
CA THR A 101 -5.22 -5.31 0.68
C THR A 101 -6.36 -4.58 -0.02
N ASP A 102 -6.80 -5.16 -1.13
CA ASP A 102 -7.96 -4.71 -1.89
C ASP A 102 -9.30 -4.77 -1.16
N ASN A 103 -9.36 -5.43 -0.01
CA ASN A 103 -10.56 -5.57 0.81
C ASN A 103 -10.50 -4.73 2.10
N ALA A 104 -9.41 -4.02 2.33
CA ALA A 104 -9.14 -3.36 3.60
C ALA A 104 -9.60 -1.89 3.62
N THR A 105 -10.26 -1.52 4.70
CA THR A 105 -10.68 -0.15 5.01
C THR A 105 -9.72 0.47 6.02
N VAL A 106 -9.32 1.72 5.78
CA VAL A 106 -8.53 2.51 6.73
C VAL A 106 -9.40 3.62 7.34
N LEU A 107 -9.38 3.75 8.66
CA LEU A 107 -10.18 4.74 9.39
C LEU A 107 -9.29 5.59 10.29
N ILE A 108 -9.59 6.88 10.37
CA ILE A 108 -9.08 7.78 11.43
C ILE A 108 -10.31 8.35 12.15
N PRO A 109 -10.78 7.70 13.23
CA PRO A 109 -12.06 8.03 13.87
C PRO A 109 -12.15 9.48 14.33
N LYS A 110 -11.05 10.05 14.80
CA LYS A 110 -10.97 11.44 15.29
C LYS A 110 -11.34 12.48 14.22
N LEU A 111 -11.08 12.17 12.95
CA LEU A 111 -11.41 13.04 11.82
C LEU A 111 -12.64 12.57 11.04
N GLU A 112 -13.33 11.51 11.48
CA GLU A 112 -14.38 10.85 10.71
C GLU A 112 -13.91 10.51 9.28
N PHE A 113 -12.64 10.17 9.15
CA PHE A 113 -12.00 9.89 7.87
C PHE A 113 -12.02 8.40 7.59
N GLU A 114 -12.44 8.04 6.37
CA GLU A 114 -12.49 6.66 5.89
C GLU A 114 -11.89 6.57 4.48
N VAL A 115 -10.97 5.64 4.29
CA VAL A 115 -10.51 5.20 2.97
C VAL A 115 -11.15 3.84 2.72
N PRO A 116 -12.11 3.75 1.78
CA PRO A 116 -12.76 2.48 1.45
C PRO A 116 -11.76 1.54 0.76
N PRO A 117 -12.13 0.24 0.63
CA PRO A 117 -11.31 -0.74 -0.06
C PRO A 117 -10.90 -0.26 -1.46
N ASN A 118 -9.59 -0.31 -1.71
CA ASN A 118 -8.95 0.15 -2.94
C ASN A 118 -7.76 -0.77 -3.24
N LYS A 119 -7.12 -0.65 -4.41
CA LYS A 119 -5.97 -1.48 -4.82
C LYS A 119 -4.99 -1.73 -3.68
N GLY A 120 -4.58 -2.99 -3.54
CA GLY A 120 -3.63 -3.36 -2.50
C GLY A 120 -2.30 -2.61 -2.65
N THR A 121 -1.78 -2.08 -1.54
CA THR A 121 -0.58 -1.25 -1.50
C THR A 121 0.30 -1.61 -0.31
N LEU A 122 1.61 -1.42 -0.47
CA LEU A 122 2.57 -1.38 0.62
C LEU A 122 2.93 0.09 0.84
N THR A 123 2.63 0.61 2.02
CA THR A 123 2.80 2.02 2.37
C THR A 123 3.19 2.16 3.84
N THR A 124 3.20 3.38 4.37
CA THR A 124 3.34 3.67 5.80
C THR A 124 2.10 4.40 6.32
N VAL A 125 1.95 4.53 7.65
CA VAL A 125 0.90 5.37 8.25
C VAL A 125 0.95 6.79 7.66
N GLU A 126 2.14 7.39 7.56
CA GLU A 126 2.32 8.69 6.92
C GLU A 126 1.91 8.66 5.45
N GLY A 127 2.29 7.62 4.70
CA GLY A 127 1.98 7.46 3.30
C GLY A 127 0.48 7.41 3.02
N VAL A 128 -0.32 6.79 3.90
CA VAL A 128 -1.79 6.81 3.80
C VAL A 128 -2.33 8.25 3.93
N ILE A 129 -1.84 9.01 4.92
CA ILE A 129 -2.27 10.39 5.14
C ILE A 129 -1.87 11.27 3.96
N GLN A 130 -0.65 11.09 3.43
CA GLN A 130 -0.18 11.83 2.27
C GLN A 130 -1.01 11.51 1.02
N ALA A 131 -1.29 10.23 0.75
CA ALA A 131 -2.13 9.84 -0.38
C ALA A 131 -3.54 10.44 -0.29
N ALA A 132 -4.11 10.53 0.91
CA ALA A 132 -5.39 11.21 1.14
C ALA A 132 -5.31 12.72 0.83
N ILE A 133 -4.25 13.39 1.28
CA ILE A 133 -4.01 14.82 0.98
C ILE A 133 -3.88 15.03 -0.52
N ASP A 134 -3.09 14.21 -1.21
CA ASP A 134 -2.86 14.34 -2.65
C ASP A 134 -4.16 14.13 -3.44
N GLY A 135 -4.95 13.12 -3.07
CA GLY A 135 -6.25 12.84 -3.68
C GLY A 135 -7.28 13.96 -3.48
N LEU A 136 -7.33 14.55 -2.28
CA LEU A 136 -8.20 15.68 -2.00
C LEU A 136 -7.73 16.96 -2.72
N SER A 137 -6.42 17.16 -2.83
CA SER A 137 -5.82 18.37 -3.41
C SER A 137 -5.85 18.41 -4.94
N HIS A 138 -5.87 17.23 -5.60
CA HIS A 138 -5.71 17.12 -7.05
C HIS A 138 -6.66 18.04 -7.85
N ASP A 139 -7.96 18.02 -7.52
CA ASP A 139 -8.97 18.82 -8.23
C ASP A 139 -9.30 20.15 -7.53
N GLN A 140 -8.60 20.53 -6.45
CA GLN A 140 -8.89 21.78 -5.73
C GLN A 140 -8.87 23.03 -6.62
N PRO A 141 -7.95 23.19 -7.60
CA PRO A 141 -7.96 24.36 -8.49
C PRO A 141 -9.27 24.50 -9.28
N VAL A 142 -9.83 23.37 -9.73
CA VAL A 142 -11.10 23.34 -10.46
C VAL A 142 -12.28 23.55 -9.51
N ARG A 143 -12.26 22.89 -8.34
CA ARG A 143 -13.31 23.03 -7.32
C ARG A 143 -13.45 24.46 -6.81
N LYS A 144 -12.35 25.21 -6.66
CA LYS A 144 -12.37 26.63 -6.25
C LYS A 144 -13.15 27.53 -7.21
N ILE A 145 -13.26 27.16 -8.49
CA ILE A 145 -14.02 27.90 -9.50
C ILE A 145 -15.49 27.45 -9.48
N GLN A 146 -15.73 26.14 -9.45
CA GLN A 146 -17.07 25.57 -9.60
C GLN A 146 -17.91 25.62 -8.31
N ASN A 147 -17.26 25.40 -7.16
CA ASN A 147 -17.91 25.36 -5.85
C ASN A 147 -16.95 25.84 -4.74
N PRO A 148 -16.83 27.17 -4.54
CA PRO A 148 -15.90 27.76 -3.57
C PRO A 148 -16.16 27.35 -2.12
N GLU A 149 -17.42 27.12 -1.76
CA GLU A 149 -17.81 26.73 -0.40
C GLU A 149 -17.28 25.33 -0.06
N VAL A 150 -17.51 24.35 -0.95
CA VAL A 150 -16.98 23.00 -0.78
C VAL A 150 -15.45 23.00 -0.82
N ALA A 151 -14.83 23.80 -1.69
CA ALA A 151 -13.38 23.91 -1.76
C ALA A 151 -12.77 24.38 -0.43
N THR A 152 -13.44 25.30 0.27
CA THR A 152 -13.00 25.80 1.59
C THR A 152 -13.11 24.73 2.67
N GLN A 153 -14.17 23.91 2.65
CA GLN A 153 -14.34 22.78 3.57
C GLN A 153 -13.24 21.72 3.36
N ILE A 154 -12.91 21.42 2.10
CA ILE A 154 -11.83 20.48 1.75
C ILE A 154 -10.48 21.04 2.18
N ASP A 155 -10.18 22.32 1.93
CA ASP A 155 -8.93 22.95 2.38
C ASP A 155 -8.79 22.85 3.90
N THR A 156 -9.86 23.12 4.65
CA THR A 156 -9.89 22.98 6.12
C THR A 156 -9.63 21.53 6.55
N PHE A 157 -10.13 20.55 5.80
CA PHE A 157 -9.91 19.13 6.11
C PHE A 157 -8.47 18.70 5.80
N ILE A 158 -7.88 19.20 4.71
CA ILE A 158 -6.47 18.98 4.37
C ILE A 158 -5.56 19.54 5.47
N GLU A 159 -5.88 20.69 6.05
CA GLU A 159 -5.15 21.24 7.20
C GLU A 159 -5.20 20.30 8.42
N LYS A 160 -6.35 19.69 8.69
CA LYS A 160 -6.49 18.69 9.77
C LYS A 160 -5.62 17.45 9.50
N LEU A 161 -5.56 16.96 8.26
CA LEU A 161 -4.69 15.84 7.89
C LEU A 161 -3.20 16.19 8.04
N ASN A 162 -2.79 17.39 7.63
CA ASN A 162 -1.42 17.86 7.83
C ASN A 162 -1.07 17.98 9.32
N ALA A 163 -2.01 18.41 10.16
CA ALA A 163 -1.80 18.47 11.61
C ALA A 163 -1.55 17.08 12.24
N LEU A 164 -2.09 16.00 11.67
CA LEU A 164 -1.78 14.63 12.09
C LEU A 164 -0.33 14.24 11.77
N LYS A 165 0.18 14.65 10.60
CA LYS A 165 1.57 14.41 10.21
C LYS A 165 2.56 15.11 11.13
N GLU A 166 2.20 16.31 11.58
CA GLU A 166 3.01 17.10 12.53
C GLU A 166 2.95 16.55 13.97
N LEU A 167 2.11 15.54 14.24
CA LEU A 167 1.91 14.93 15.56
C LEU A 167 1.56 15.96 16.64
N LYS A 168 0.83 17.01 16.28
CA LYS A 168 0.35 18.03 17.24
C LYS A 168 -0.48 17.39 18.36
N GLU A 169 -1.23 16.35 18.03
CA GLU A 169 -2.00 15.55 18.98
C GLU A 169 -1.97 14.08 18.58
N PRO A 170 -1.92 13.15 19.56
CA PRO A 170 -2.08 11.72 19.28
C PRO A 170 -3.41 11.41 18.61
N PHE A 171 -3.40 10.40 17.75
CA PHE A 171 -4.59 9.91 17.06
C PHE A 171 -4.57 8.39 16.90
N GLU A 172 -5.73 7.82 16.56
CA GLU A 172 -5.88 6.41 16.28
C GLU A 172 -6.09 6.19 14.78
N ILE A 173 -5.39 5.20 14.24
CA ILE A 173 -5.63 4.67 12.89
C ILE A 173 -6.08 3.22 13.01
N ILE A 174 -7.11 2.87 12.25
CA ILE A 174 -7.68 1.52 12.23
C ILE A 174 -7.54 0.97 10.82
N LEU A 175 -7.00 -0.25 10.71
CA LEU A 175 -6.95 -1.02 9.47
C LEU A 175 -7.84 -2.24 9.66
N ASP A 176 -8.97 -2.28 8.97
CA ASP A 176 -9.99 -3.32 9.06
C ASP A 176 -10.04 -4.09 7.74
N ASP A 177 -9.65 -5.36 7.76
CA ASP A 177 -9.60 -6.21 6.58
C ASP A 177 -10.35 -7.53 6.82
N PRO A 178 -11.57 -7.66 6.26
CA PRO A 178 -12.35 -8.89 6.31
C PRO A 178 -11.64 -10.13 5.77
N SER A 179 -10.66 -9.97 4.86
CA SER A 179 -9.92 -11.08 4.25
C SER A 179 -8.81 -11.67 5.13
N GLY A 180 -8.40 -10.95 6.19
CA GLY A 180 -7.32 -11.36 7.08
C GLY A 180 -5.90 -11.22 6.48
N ASN A 181 -5.77 -10.51 5.37
CA ASN A 181 -4.53 -10.41 4.59
C ASN A 181 -3.88 -9.01 4.65
N SER A 182 -4.33 -8.14 5.54
CA SER A 182 -3.64 -6.87 5.80
C SER A 182 -2.70 -7.00 6.99
N PHE A 183 -1.75 -6.09 7.05
CA PHE A 183 -0.74 -6.07 8.11
C PHE A 183 -0.33 -4.65 8.44
N MET A 184 -0.09 -4.43 9.73
CA MET A 184 0.48 -3.20 10.24
C MET A 184 1.65 -3.57 11.14
N GLU A 185 2.80 -2.98 10.85
CA GLU A 185 4.04 -3.25 11.56
C GLU A 185 3.91 -2.89 13.05
N ASN A 186 4.42 -3.79 13.90
CA ASN A 186 4.70 -3.48 15.30
C ASN A 186 6.19 -3.15 15.48
N PRO A 187 6.56 -1.86 15.64
CA PRO A 187 7.94 -1.45 15.83
C PRO A 187 8.47 -1.80 17.24
N TYR A 188 7.62 -2.31 18.14
CA TYR A 188 7.98 -2.72 19.50
C TYR A 188 7.76 -4.23 19.71
N PRO A 189 8.64 -5.09 19.17
CA PRO A 189 8.49 -6.55 19.25
C PRO A 189 8.60 -7.13 20.67
N LEU A 190 9.01 -6.33 21.67
CA LEU A 190 9.25 -6.76 23.05
C LEU A 190 8.14 -6.37 24.05
N HIS A 191 7.05 -5.75 23.60
CA HIS A 191 5.91 -5.35 24.45
C HIS A 191 4.66 -6.19 24.12
N ILE A 192 4.81 -7.51 24.22
CA ILE A 192 3.70 -8.49 24.17
C ILE A 192 3.38 -8.93 25.59
#